data_AF-A0A8I0VKR9-F1
#
_entry.id   AF-A0A8I0VKR9-F1
#
_cell.length_a   1.000
_cell.length_b   1.000
_cell.length_c   1.000
_cell.angle_alpha   90.00
_cell.angle_beta   90.00
_cell.angle_gamma   90.00
#
_symmetry.space_group_name_H-M   'P 1'
#
loop_
_entity.id
_entity.type
_entity.pdbx_description
1 polymer ?
#
loop_
_entity_poly.entity_id
_entity_poly.type
_entity_poly.pdbx_seq_one_letter_code
_entity_poly.pdbx_strand_id
1 'polypeptide(L)'
;MENQPTASICRHLIIHGRVQGVWYRASTQKQAAHLGVSGWVKNRPDGTVEVQVTGRPENVAALIDWCHQGPPGAHVERIEMAIFALTVGEVLPFLQ
;
A
#
# COMPACT_ATOMS: atom_id res chain seq x y z
N MET A 1 25.01 11.54 13.22
CA MET A 1 24.71 10.89 11.93
C MET A 1 23.42 11.51 11.45
N GLU A 2 23.53 12.27 10.37
CA GLU A 2 22.53 13.21 9.88
C GLU A 2 21.28 12.45 9.41
N ASN A 3 20.19 12.60 10.15
CA ASN A 3 18.91 11.96 9.84
C ASN A 3 18.29 12.76 8.69
N GLN A 4 18.77 12.53 7.47
CA GLN A 4 18.18 13.13 6.29
C GLN A 4 16.69 12.78 6.26
N PRO A 5 15.78 13.74 6.01
CA PRO A 5 14.39 13.42 5.75
C PRO A 5 14.34 12.65 4.43
N THR A 6 14.48 11.33 4.48
CA THR A 6 14.23 10.48 3.30
C THR A 6 12.78 10.66 2.92
N ALA A 7 12.55 11.28 1.76
CA ALA A 7 11.23 11.56 1.23
C ALA A 7 10.38 10.29 1.27
N SER A 8 9.36 10.28 2.11
CA SER A 8 8.43 9.15 2.21
C SER A 8 7.33 9.35 1.18
N ILE A 9 6.99 8.28 0.46
CA ILE A 9 5.85 8.27 -0.46
C ILE A 9 4.69 7.53 0.18
N CYS A 10 3.46 7.93 -0.19
CA CYS A 10 2.27 7.17 0.12
C CYS A 10 1.61 6.67 -1.18
N ARG A 11 1.16 5.42 -1.14
CA ARG A 11 0.47 4.73 -2.24
C ARG A 11 -0.79 4.08 -1.72
N HIS A 12 -1.81 4.11 -2.56
CA HIS A 12 -3.08 3.45 -2.35
C HIS A 12 -3.28 2.41 -3.44
N LEU A 13 -3.58 1.18 -3.05
CA LEU A 13 -3.69 0.02 -3.94
C LEU A 13 -5.07 -0.62 -3.81
N ILE A 14 -5.70 -0.95 -4.94
CA ILE A 14 -6.84 -1.88 -5.01
C ILE A 14 -6.38 -3.13 -5.76
N ILE A 15 -6.42 -4.28 -5.09
CA ILE A 15 -5.89 -5.54 -5.58
C ILE A 15 -7.07 -6.46 -5.94
N HIS A 16 -7.10 -6.91 -7.19
CA HIS A 16 -8.15 -7.74 -7.76
C HIS A 16 -7.69 -9.18 -8.00
N GLY A 17 -8.64 -10.11 -8.02
CA GLY A 17 -8.44 -11.53 -8.29
C GLY A 17 -8.85 -12.40 -7.11
N ARG A 18 -8.24 -13.58 -6.97
CA ARG A 18 -8.45 -14.48 -5.83
C ARG A 18 -7.60 -14.01 -4.65
N VAL A 19 -8.10 -13.00 -3.93
CA VAL A 19 -7.36 -12.33 -2.85
C VAL A 19 -8.06 -12.37 -1.49
N GLN A 20 -9.23 -13.00 -1.39
CA GLN A 20 -9.92 -13.28 -0.12
C GLN A 20 -9.94 -14.78 0.19
N GLY A 21 -10.05 -15.12 1.47
CA GLY A 21 -9.97 -16.51 1.95
C GLY A 21 -8.55 -17.12 1.88
N VAL A 22 -7.55 -16.32 1.53
CA VAL A 22 -6.14 -16.74 1.29
C VAL A 22 -5.15 -16.04 2.22
N TRP A 23 -5.62 -15.52 3.35
CA TRP A 23 -4.79 -14.82 4.35
C TRP A 23 -4.09 -13.53 3.87
N TYR A 24 -4.51 -12.98 2.74
CA TYR A 24 -3.91 -11.79 2.12
C TYR A 24 -3.67 -10.65 3.10
N ARG A 25 -4.70 -10.18 3.80
CA ARG A 25 -4.60 -9.11 4.79
C ARG A 25 -3.54 -9.36 5.87
N ALA A 26 -3.52 -10.57 6.43
CA ALA A 26 -2.57 -10.91 7.49
C ALA A 26 -1.13 -10.99 6.96
N SER A 27 -0.95 -11.56 5.77
CA SER A 27 0.35 -11.64 5.11
C SER A 27 0.88 -10.27 4.68
N THR A 28 0.03 -9.37 4.18
CA THR A 28 0.39 -7.98 3.88
C THR A 28 0.87 -7.26 5.14
N GLN A 29 0.18 -7.41 6.27
CA GLN A 29 0.60 -6.82 7.55
C GLN A 29 1.99 -7.32 7.98
N LYS A 30 2.25 -8.63 7.86
CA LYS A 30 3.56 -9.21 8.18
C LYS A 30 4.66 -8.69 7.25
N GLN A 31 4.38 -8.60 5.95
CA GLN A 31 5.34 -8.09 4.97
C GLN A 31 5.63 -6.60 5.17
N ALA A 32 4.60 -5.80 5.46
CA ALA A 32 4.75 -4.38 5.78
C ALA A 32 5.65 -4.16 7.00
N ALA A 33 5.45 -4.94 8.06
CA ALA A 33 6.30 -4.91 9.24
C ALA A 33 7.76 -5.29 8.94
N HIS A 34 7.98 -6.32 8.10
CA HIS A 34 9.32 -6.74 7.69
C HIS A 34 10.06 -5.67 6.87
N LEU A 35 9.35 -4.97 5.98
CA LEU A 35 9.89 -3.91 5.14
C LEU A 35 9.98 -2.55 5.85
N GLY A 36 9.50 -2.43 7.09
CA GLY A 36 9.49 -1.17 7.84
C GLY A 36 8.65 -0.08 7.17
N VAL A 37 7.51 -0.44 6.58
CA VAL A 37 6.52 0.50 6.03
C VAL A 37 5.28 0.56 6.91
N SER A 38 4.60 1.69 6.91
CA SER A 38 3.41 1.96 7.71
C SER A 38 2.17 2.07 6.84
N GLY A 39 0.99 1.87 7.41
CA GLY A 39 -0.27 1.99 6.68
C GLY A 39 -1.34 1.01 7.16
N TRP A 40 -2.26 0.65 6.29
CA TRP A 40 -3.34 -0.29 6.60
C TRP A 40 -3.72 -1.16 5.40
N VAL A 41 -4.39 -2.27 5.68
CA VAL A 41 -4.94 -3.19 4.68
C VAL A 41 -6.31 -3.69 5.14
N LYS A 42 -7.29 -3.73 4.23
CA LYS A 42 -8.64 -4.22 4.50
C LYS A 42 -9.18 -5.06 3.34
N ASN A 43 -10.02 -6.04 3.67
CA ASN A 43 -10.84 -6.73 2.67
C ASN A 43 -12.06 -5.86 2.34
N ARG A 44 -12.44 -5.79 1.07
CA ARG A 44 -13.61 -5.04 0.62
C ARG A 44 -14.80 -5.96 0.31
N PRO A 45 -16.05 -5.47 0.42
CA PRO A 45 -17.24 -6.26 0.10
C PRO A 45 -17.31 -6.72 -1.37
N ASP A 46 -16.67 -5.99 -2.28
CA ASP A 46 -16.58 -6.29 -3.71
C ASP A 46 -15.60 -7.43 -4.07
N GLY A 47 -15.02 -8.09 -3.05
CA GLY A 47 -14.07 -9.19 -3.24
C GLY A 47 -12.60 -8.77 -3.36
N THR A 48 -12.31 -7.46 -3.44
CA THR A 48 -10.93 -6.96 -3.56
C THR A 48 -10.25 -6.78 -2.19
N VAL A 49 -8.94 -6.51 -2.22
CA VAL A 49 -8.15 -6.07 -1.06
C VAL A 49 -7.65 -4.66 -1.30
N GLU A 50 -7.80 -3.78 -0.33
CA GLU A 50 -7.35 -2.39 -0.39
C GLU A 50 -6.22 -2.15 0.61
N VAL A 51 -5.16 -1.50 0.14
CA VAL A 51 -3.94 -1.23 0.90
C VAL A 51 -3.60 0.25 0.80
N GLN A 52 -3.34 0.90 1.93
CA GLN A 52 -2.60 2.16 1.96
C GLN A 52 -1.25 1.89 2.59
N VAL A 53 -0.17 2.31 1.94
CA VAL A 53 1.20 2.12 2.42
C VAL A 53 1.98 3.42 2.30
N THR A 54 2.76 3.73 3.33
CA THR A 54 3.64 4.89 3.43
C THR A 54 5.01 4.45 3.92
N GLY A 55 6.06 4.96 3.29
CA GLY A 55 7.43 4.70 3.71
C GLY A 55 8.44 5.19 2.67
N ARG A 56 9.69 4.74 2.82
CA ARG A 56 10.73 5.01 1.82
C ARG A 56 10.35 4.41 0.46
N PRO A 57 10.66 5.07 -0.67
CA PRO A 57 10.24 4.63 -1.99
C PRO A 57 10.59 3.17 -2.30
N GLU A 58 11.80 2.75 -1.94
CA GLU A 58 12.30 1.39 -2.14
C GLU A 58 11.53 0.33 -1.33
N ASN A 59 11.13 0.66 -0.10
CA ASN A 59 10.39 -0.26 0.75
C ASN A 59 8.91 -0.34 0.33
N VAL A 60 8.34 0.78 -0.12
CA VAL A 60 6.99 0.83 -0.68
C VAL A 60 6.93 0.04 -1.99
N ALA A 61 7.93 0.21 -2.87
CA ALA A 61 8.05 -0.57 -4.11
C ALA A 61 8.16 -2.07 -3.80
N ALA A 62 9.00 -2.47 -2.85
CA ALA A 62 9.13 -3.88 -2.45
C ALA A 62 7.82 -4.48 -1.91
N LEU A 63 7.00 -3.71 -1.20
CA LEU A 63 5.67 -4.19 -0.77
C LEU A 63 4.73 -4.32 -1.97
N ILE A 64 4.75 -3.39 -2.91
CA ILE A 64 3.93 -3.43 -4.14
C ILE A 64 4.30 -4.66 -4.98
N ASP A 65 5.59 -4.92 -5.17
CA ASP A 65 6.07 -6.11 -5.89
C ASP A 65 5.60 -7.39 -5.23
N TRP A 66 5.67 -7.46 -3.90
CA TRP A 66 5.11 -8.59 -3.14
C TRP A 66 3.59 -8.70 -3.33
N CYS A 67 2.86 -7.59 -3.39
CA CYS A 67 1.42 -7.57 -3.66
C CYS A 67 1.06 -8.06 -5.07
N HIS A 68 1.98 -8.10 -6.03
CA HIS A 68 1.70 -8.76 -7.32
C HIS A 68 1.71 -10.30 -7.21
N GLN A 69 2.39 -10.85 -6.21
CA GLN A 69 2.41 -12.30 -5.95
C GLN A 69 1.38 -12.71 -4.90
N GLY A 70 1.29 -11.97 -3.80
CA GLY A 70 0.46 -12.29 -2.65
C GLY A 70 0.93 -13.53 -1.86
N PRO A 71 0.16 -13.94 -0.85
CA PRO A 71 0.43 -15.16 -0.08
C PRO A 71 0.10 -16.44 -0.88
N PRO A 72 0.49 -17.62 -0.36
CA PRO A 72 0.10 -18.90 -0.96
C PRO A 72 -1.41 -19.01 -1.18
N GLY A 73 -1.80 -19.44 -2.39
CA GLY A 73 -3.20 -19.57 -2.80
C GLY A 73 -3.84 -18.29 -3.32
N ALA A 74 -3.16 -17.15 -3.24
CA ALA A 74 -3.58 -15.94 -3.92
C ALA A 74 -3.33 -16.04 -5.43
N HIS A 75 -4.21 -15.40 -6.21
CA HIS A 75 -4.00 -15.15 -7.62
C HIS A 75 -4.38 -13.70 -7.90
N VAL A 76 -3.38 -12.86 -8.16
CA VAL A 76 -3.57 -11.43 -8.38
C VAL A 76 -3.70 -11.19 -9.89
N GLU A 77 -4.85 -10.66 -10.30
CA GLU A 77 -5.14 -10.40 -11.70
C GLU A 77 -4.73 -8.98 -12.11
N ARG A 78 -4.96 -8.02 -11.21
CA ARG A 78 -4.73 -6.60 -11.46
C ARG A 78 -4.51 -5.85 -10.16
N ILE A 79 -3.65 -4.83 -10.20
CA ILE A 79 -3.52 -3.83 -9.15
C ILE A 79 -3.79 -2.45 -9.73
N GLU A 80 -4.78 -1.76 -9.17
CA GLU A 80 -5.00 -0.33 -9.35
C GLU A 80 -4.14 0.43 -8.33
N MET A 81 -3.40 1.45 -8.76
CA MET A 81 -2.51 2.22 -7.89
C MET A 81 -2.72 3.72 -8.07
N ALA A 82 -2.87 4.43 -6.95
CA ALA A 82 -2.93 5.89 -6.90
C ALA A 82 -1.87 6.46 -5.95
N ILE A 83 -1.45 7.70 -6.25
CA ILE A 83 -0.65 8.51 -5.32
C ILE A 83 -1.59 9.04 -4.25
N PHE A 84 -1.20 8.91 -2.99
CA PHE A 84 -1.88 9.60 -1.90
C PHE A 84 -0.97 10.73 -1.42
N ALA A 85 -1.36 11.98 -1.65
CA ALA A 85 -0.64 13.10 -1.07
C ALA A 85 -1.04 13.20 0.40
N LEU A 86 -0.08 13.05 1.32
CA LEU A 86 -0.30 13.47 2.70
C LEU A 86 -0.37 15.00 2.66
N THR A 87 -1.57 15.56 2.82
CA THR A 87 -1.74 17.00 2.97
C THR A 87 -1.16 17.41 4.31
N VAL A 88 0.09 17.86 4.32
CA VAL A 88 0.70 18.50 5.49
C VAL A 88 0.42 19.99 5.40
N GLY A 89 -0.69 20.42 6.02
CA GLY A 89 -0.99 21.84 6.25
C GLY A 89 -1.44 22.64 5.02
N GLU A 90 -2.60 23.27 5.18
CA GLU A 90 -3.22 24.29 4.32
C GLU A 90 -3.72 23.92 2.92
N VAL A 91 -5.01 24.23 2.78
CA VAL A 91 -5.82 24.24 1.57
C VAL A 91 -5.41 25.46 0.75
N LEU A 92 -5.06 25.28 -0.52
CA LEU A 92 -5.07 26.41 -1.45
C LEU A 92 -6.53 26.62 -1.89
N PRO A 93 -7.18 27.75 -1.57
CA PRO A 93 -8.37 28.11 -2.32
C PRO A 93 -7.95 28.31 -3.78
N PHE A 94 -8.80 27.87 -4.70
CA PHE A 94 -8.72 28.27 -6.09
C PHE A 94 -8.75 29.81 -6.12
N LEU A 95 -7.63 30.46 -6.48
CA LEU A 95 -7.62 31.91 -6.69
C LEU A 95 -7.93 32.21 -8.17
N GLN A 96 -9.08 32.87 -8.32
CA GLN A 96 -9.71 33.57 -9.45
C GLN A 96 -10.11 32.77 -10.68
#